data_AF-A0A8T5ZA48-F1
#
_entry.id   AF-A0A8T5ZA48-F1
#
_cell.length_a   1.000
_cell.length_b   1.000
_cell.length_c   1.000
_cell.angle_alpha   90.00
_cell.angle_beta   90.00
_cell.angle_gamma   90.00
#
_symmetry.space_group_name_H-M   'P 1'
#
loop_
_entity.id
_entity.type
_entity.pdbx_description
1 polymer ?
#
loop_
_entity_poly.entity_id
_entity_poly.type
_entity_poly.pdbx_seq_one_letter_code
_entity_poly.pdbx_strand_id
1 'polypeptide(L)'
;MLSIQQPLLVFSDLDGTLLDSHSYDWQPAAPWLSRLREANVPVILCSSKTSAEMLYLQKTLGLQGLPLIAENGAVIQLAEQWQDIDGFPRIISGISHGEISQVLNTLREKEHFKFTTFDDVDDATIAEWTGLSRSQAALTQL
;
A
#
# COMPACT_ATOMS: atom_id res chain seq x y z
N MET A 1 -33.74 -1.78 -4.28
CA MET A 1 -32.97 -1.73 -3.01
C MET A 1 -31.88 -2.78 -3.09
N LEU A 2 -30.63 -2.41 -2.83
CA LEU A 2 -29.57 -3.40 -2.64
C LEU A 2 -29.95 -4.30 -1.46
N SER A 3 -30.03 -5.61 -1.71
CA SER A 3 -30.18 -6.64 -0.68
C SER A 3 -28.80 -6.86 -0.06
N ILE A 4 -28.72 -6.87 1.27
CA ILE A 4 -27.48 -7.04 2.07
C ILE A 4 -26.93 -8.49 1.95
N GLN A 5 -27.55 -9.34 1.11
CA GLN A 5 -27.09 -10.71 0.86
C GLN A 5 -26.03 -10.83 -0.25
N GLN A 6 -25.70 -9.75 -0.95
CA GLN A 6 -24.58 -9.73 -1.90
C GLN A 6 -23.27 -9.34 -1.19
N PRO A 7 -22.12 -9.93 -1.57
CA PRO A 7 -20.83 -9.53 -1.02
C PRO A 7 -20.60 -8.03 -1.25
N LEU A 8 -20.54 -7.27 -0.15
CA LEU A 8 -20.19 -5.85 -0.18
C LEU A 8 -18.69 -5.72 0.08
N LEU A 9 -17.99 -5.07 -0.83
CA LEU A 9 -16.57 -4.77 -0.70
C LEU A 9 -16.40 -3.26 -0.68
N VAL A 10 -15.59 -2.75 0.25
CA VAL A 10 -15.20 -1.34 0.29
C VAL A 10 -13.76 -1.26 -0.18
N PHE A 11 -13.51 -0.51 -1.25
CA PHE A 11 -12.15 -0.15 -1.66
C PHE A 11 -11.86 1.24 -1.13
N SER A 12 -10.76 1.39 -0.38
CA SER A 12 -10.36 2.67 0.20
C SER A 12 -8.96 3.02 -0.22
N ASP A 13 -8.80 4.22 -0.77
CA ASP A 13 -7.50 4.87 -0.77
C ASP A 13 -7.10 5.23 0.67
N LEU A 14 -5.82 5.48 0.89
CA LEU A 14 -5.25 5.80 2.19
C LEU A 14 -5.01 7.31 2.36
N ASP A 15 -4.09 7.88 1.60
CA ASP A 15 -3.60 9.24 1.84
C ASP A 15 -4.68 10.28 1.52
N GLY A 16 -5.02 11.11 2.51
CA GLY A 16 -6.05 12.13 2.35
C GLY A 16 -7.47 11.57 2.18
N THR A 17 -7.65 10.26 2.40
CA THR A 17 -8.95 9.56 2.32
C THR A 17 -9.27 8.88 3.65
N LEU A 18 -8.53 7.82 3.99
CA LEU A 18 -8.69 7.11 5.27
C LEU A 18 -7.75 7.64 6.35
N LEU A 19 -6.56 8.07 5.95
CA LEU A 19 -5.54 8.68 6.79
C LEU A 19 -5.59 10.19 6.61
N ASP A 20 -5.57 10.93 7.71
CA ASP A 20 -5.39 12.37 7.66
C ASP A 20 -4.06 12.71 6.98
N SER A 21 -4.10 13.62 5.99
CA SER A 21 -2.95 13.93 5.13
C SER A 21 -1.79 14.64 5.83
N HIS A 22 -2.00 15.17 7.04
CA HIS A 22 -0.99 15.93 7.78
C HIS A 22 -0.45 15.16 8.98
N SER A 23 -1.31 14.41 9.65
CA SER A 23 -0.98 13.69 10.90
C SER A 23 -0.85 12.18 10.70
N TYR A 24 -1.26 11.65 9.53
CA TYR A 24 -1.46 10.22 9.28
C TYR A 24 -2.39 9.55 10.31
N ASP A 25 -3.19 10.35 11.01
CA ASP A 25 -4.14 9.86 12.00
C ASP A 25 -5.32 9.20 11.29
N TRP A 26 -5.67 8.01 11.77
CA TRP A 26 -6.79 7.21 11.31
C TRP A 26 -7.81 6.95 12.42
N GLN A 27 -7.55 7.42 13.65
CA GLN A 27 -8.47 7.29 14.77
C GLN A 27 -9.89 7.79 14.45
N PRO A 28 -10.10 8.87 13.66
CA PRO A 28 -11.45 9.25 13.25
C PRO A 28 -12.21 8.18 12.47
N ALA A 29 -11.49 7.33 11.71
CA ALA A 29 -12.07 6.24 10.94
C ALA A 29 -12.25 4.94 11.74
N ALA A 30 -11.53 4.77 12.86
CA ALA A 30 -11.55 3.57 13.70
C ALA A 30 -12.96 3.05 14.04
N PRO A 31 -13.92 3.86 14.56
CA PRO A 31 -15.25 3.35 14.89
C PRO A 31 -16.03 2.86 13.67
N TRP A 32 -15.75 3.39 12.47
CA TRP A 32 -16.39 2.97 11.23
C TRP A 32 -15.81 1.67 10.70
N LEU A 33 -14.49 1.53 10.77
CA LEU A 33 -13.79 0.28 10.44
C LEU A 33 -14.28 -0.88 11.33
N SER A 34 -14.49 -0.62 12.64
CA SER A 34 -15.07 -1.62 13.54
C SER A 34 -16.47 -2.06 13.12
N ARG A 35 -17.37 -1.13 12.76
CA ARG A 35 -18.72 -1.44 12.29
C ARG A 35 -18.72 -2.26 11.00
N LEU A 36 -17.84 -1.92 10.05
CA LEU A 36 -17.70 -2.65 8.80
C LEU A 36 -17.22 -4.08 9.05
N ARG A 37 -16.24 -4.25 9.95
CA ARG A 37 -15.76 -5.56 10.37
C ARG A 37 -16.84 -6.40 11.05
N GLU A 38 -17.62 -5.82 11.96
CA GLU A 38 -18.76 -6.51 12.62
C GLU A 38 -19.84 -6.93 11.62
N ALA A 39 -20.06 -6.12 10.58
CA ALA A 39 -20.99 -6.42 9.49
C ALA A 39 -20.42 -7.38 8.43
N ASN A 40 -19.19 -7.89 8.61
CA ASN A 40 -18.47 -8.71 7.64
C ASN A 40 -18.33 -8.06 6.25
N VAL A 41 -18.16 -6.74 6.24
CA VAL A 41 -17.90 -5.94 5.04
C VAL A 41 -16.38 -5.65 4.98
N PRO A 42 -15.61 -6.38 4.15
CA PRO A 42 -14.17 -6.17 4.06
C PRO A 42 -13.83 -4.80 3.47
N VAL A 43 -12.87 -4.14 4.11
CA VAL A 43 -12.23 -2.91 3.62
C VAL A 43 -10.89 -3.28 3.00
N ILE A 44 -10.78 -3.10 1.69
CA ILE A 44 -9.63 -3.40 0.86
C ILE A 44 -8.85 -2.11 0.68
N LEU A 45 -7.65 -2.05 1.26
CA LEU A 45 -6.78 -0.88 1.13
C LEU A 45 -6.15 -0.87 -0.26
N CYS A 46 -6.12 0.29 -0.90
CA CYS A 46 -5.51 0.52 -2.21
C CYS A 46 -4.60 1.75 -2.12
N SER A 47 -3.34 1.67 -2.55
CA SER A 47 -2.43 2.82 -2.50
C SER A 47 -1.23 2.70 -3.45
N SER A 48 -0.53 3.81 -3.67
CA SER A 48 0.77 3.88 -4.32
C SER A 48 1.93 3.41 -3.44
N LYS A 49 1.72 3.31 -2.12
CA LYS A 49 2.71 2.84 -1.14
C LYS A 49 3.21 1.43 -1.44
N THR A 50 4.41 1.12 -0.95
CA THR A 50 4.99 -0.21 -1.11
C THR A 50 4.14 -1.27 -0.43
N SER A 51 4.30 -2.53 -0.86
CA SER A 51 3.64 -3.64 -0.18
C SER A 51 3.99 -3.73 1.32
N ALA A 52 5.23 -3.40 1.69
CA ALA A 52 5.68 -3.44 3.08
C ALA A 52 5.01 -2.37 3.96
N GLU A 53 4.92 -1.13 3.47
CA GLU A 53 4.18 -0.06 4.13
C GLU A 53 2.70 -0.43 4.29
N MET A 54 2.10 -0.93 3.21
CA MET A 54 0.68 -1.29 3.18
C MET A 54 0.34 -2.38 4.19
N LEU A 55 1.18 -3.41 4.33
CA LEU A 55 1.00 -4.47 5.32
C LEU A 55 1.14 -3.96 6.76
N TYR A 56 2.08 -3.07 7.02
CA TYR A 56 2.22 -2.41 8.31
C TYR A 56 0.97 -1.59 8.66
N LEU A 57 0.46 -0.79 7.72
CA LEU A 57 -0.74 0.02 7.90
C LEU A 57 -1.98 -0.86 8.08
N GLN A 58 -2.12 -1.92 7.27
CA GLN A 58 -3.22 -2.88 7.39
C GLN A 58 -3.29 -3.50 8.79
N LYS A 59 -2.14 -3.89 9.34
CA LYS A 59 -2.06 -4.44 10.69
C LYS A 59 -2.47 -3.40 11.74
N THR A 60 -1.98 -2.16 11.60
CA THR A 60 -2.30 -1.05 12.51
C THR A 60 -3.80 -0.71 12.51
N LEU A 61 -4.44 -0.77 11.33
CA LEU A 61 -5.87 -0.53 11.13
C LEU A 61 -6.76 -1.72 11.56
N GLY A 62 -6.17 -2.84 11.98
CA GLY A 62 -6.90 -4.04 12.37
C GLY A 62 -7.59 -4.76 11.21
N LEU A 63 -7.04 -4.61 10.00
CA LEU A 63 -7.54 -5.16 8.73
C LEU A 63 -6.69 -6.33 8.21
N GLN A 64 -5.79 -6.87 9.05
CA GLN A 64 -4.88 -7.95 8.66
C GLN A 64 -5.64 -9.18 8.13
N GLY A 65 -5.10 -9.80 7.09
CA GLY A 65 -5.65 -11.01 6.46
C GLY A 65 -6.68 -10.74 5.37
N LEU A 66 -7.14 -9.49 5.24
CA LEU A 66 -7.90 -9.03 4.08
C LEU A 66 -6.98 -8.80 2.87
N PRO A 67 -7.50 -8.81 1.63
CA PRO A 67 -6.70 -8.43 0.48
C PRO A 67 -6.37 -6.93 0.52
N LEU A 68 -5.25 -6.55 -0.11
CA LEU A 68 -4.88 -5.15 -0.34
C LEU A 68 -4.17 -4.99 -1.69
N ILE A 69 -4.15 -3.75 -2.18
CA ILE A 69 -3.56 -3.35 -3.46
C ILE A 69 -2.48 -2.31 -3.17
N ALA A 70 -1.23 -2.60 -3.51
CA ALA A 70 -0.06 -1.77 -3.27
C ALA A 70 0.61 -1.38 -4.60
N GLU A 71 1.51 -0.40 -4.55
CA GLU A 71 2.34 0.03 -5.68
C GLU A 71 1.49 0.37 -6.93
N ASN A 72 0.38 1.07 -6.72
CA ASN A 72 -0.60 1.43 -7.77
C ASN A 72 -1.16 0.22 -8.53
N GLY A 73 -1.26 -0.94 -7.87
CA GLY A 73 -1.76 -2.18 -8.46
C GLY A 73 -0.70 -3.07 -9.10
N ALA A 74 0.57 -2.66 -9.06
CA ALA A 74 1.67 -3.57 -9.41
C ALA A 74 1.76 -4.75 -8.43
N VAL A 75 1.29 -4.57 -7.20
CA VAL A 75 1.27 -5.63 -6.18
C VAL A 75 -0.14 -5.82 -5.63
N ILE A 76 -0.62 -7.06 -5.65
CA ILE A 76 -1.90 -7.47 -5.07
C ILE A 76 -1.61 -8.51 -3.99
N GLN A 77 -1.90 -8.16 -2.73
CA GLN A 77 -1.86 -9.10 -1.62
C GLN A 77 -3.19 -9.84 -1.54
N LEU A 78 -3.16 -11.17 -1.57
CA LEU A 78 -4.36 -11.98 -1.50
C LEU A 78 -4.82 -12.15 -0.05
N ALA A 79 -6.12 -12.35 0.12
CA ALA A 79 -6.70 -12.65 1.42
C ALA A 79 -6.09 -13.95 1.97
N GLU A 80 -5.90 -14.04 3.29
CA GLU A 80 -5.32 -15.23 3.94
C GLU A 80 -6.13 -16.50 3.66
N GLN A 81 -7.42 -16.38 3.36
CA GLN A 81 -8.34 -17.49 3.07
C GLN A 81 -8.27 -18.00 1.63
N TRP A 82 -7.43 -17.39 0.78
CA TRP A 82 -7.35 -17.70 -0.66
C TRP A 82 -6.11 -18.52 -0.99
N GLN A 83 -5.73 -19.47 -0.14
CA GLN A 83 -4.51 -20.28 -0.33
C GLN A 83 -4.55 -21.12 -1.61
N ASP A 84 -5.76 -21.48 -2.08
CA ASP A 84 -5.97 -22.28 -3.28
C ASP A 84 -5.99 -21.45 -4.58
N ILE A 85 -5.87 -20.12 -4.49
CA ILE A 85 -5.82 -19.24 -5.66
C ILE A 85 -4.39 -19.16 -6.18
N ASP A 86 -4.22 -19.32 -7.49
CA ASP A 86 -2.93 -19.16 -8.16
C ASP A 86 -2.34 -17.76 -7.91
N GLY A 87 -1.05 -17.70 -7.59
CA GLY A 87 -0.38 -16.48 -7.17
C GLY A 87 -0.52 -16.12 -5.68
N PHE A 88 -1.12 -16.97 -4.83
CA PHE A 88 -1.02 -16.80 -3.37
C PHE A 88 0.45 -16.89 -2.90
N PRO A 89 0.91 -16.05 -1.94
CA PRO A 89 0.14 -15.06 -1.18
C PRO A 89 0.00 -13.71 -1.86
N ARG A 90 0.69 -13.49 -2.98
CA ARG A 90 0.81 -12.17 -3.60
C ARG A 90 1.07 -12.28 -5.09
N ILE A 91 0.28 -11.55 -5.87
CA ILE A 91 0.50 -11.36 -7.30
C ILE A 91 1.33 -10.10 -7.47
N ILE A 92 2.47 -10.23 -8.15
CA ILE A 92 3.29 -9.11 -8.59
C ILE A 92 3.14 -9.04 -10.12
N SER A 93 2.57 -7.95 -10.58
CA SER A 93 2.19 -7.74 -11.98
C SER A 93 3.33 -7.11 -12.77
N GLY A 94 3.65 -7.70 -13.92
CA GLY A 94 4.51 -7.08 -14.91
C GLY A 94 5.98 -7.07 -14.53
N ILE A 95 6.57 -5.88 -14.53
CA ILE A 95 8.02 -5.64 -14.52
C ILE A 95 8.48 -5.38 -13.09
N SER A 96 9.60 -5.98 -12.69
CA SER A 96 10.14 -5.81 -11.33
C SER A 96 10.72 -4.42 -11.08
N HIS A 97 10.80 -4.00 -9.81
CA HIS A 97 11.52 -2.79 -9.40
C HIS A 97 12.95 -2.73 -9.93
N GLY A 98 13.65 -3.85 -9.92
CA GLY A 98 15.02 -3.95 -10.45
C GLY A 98 15.13 -3.63 -11.93
N GLU A 99 14.18 -4.11 -12.75
CA GLU A 99 14.13 -3.81 -14.18
C GLU A 99 13.75 -2.34 -14.44
N ILE A 100 12.80 -1.78 -13.68
CA ILE A 100 12.46 -0.36 -13.75
C ILE A 100 13.68 0.50 -13.39
N SER A 101 14.39 0.14 -12.33
CA SER A 101 15.62 0.80 -11.89
C SER A 101 16.70 0.80 -12.97
N GLN A 102 16.87 -0.30 -13.69
CA GLN A 102 17.81 -0.37 -14.83
C GLN A 102 17.42 0.58 -15.97
N VAL A 103 16.12 0.66 -16.29
CA VAL A 103 15.61 1.59 -17.31
C VAL A 103 15.84 3.05 -16.87
N LEU A 104 15.52 3.38 -15.63
CA LEU A 104 15.75 4.72 -15.07
C LEU A 104 17.22 5.11 -15.09
N ASN A 105 18.12 4.22 -14.64
CA ASN A 105 19.56 4.46 -14.69
C ASN A 105 20.05 4.67 -16.12
N THR A 106 19.58 3.87 -17.08
CA THR A 106 19.92 4.04 -18.50
C THR A 106 19.49 5.41 -19.03
N LEU A 107 18.27 5.85 -18.71
CA LEU A 107 17.76 7.16 -19.13
C LEU A 107 18.53 8.31 -18.47
N ARG A 108 18.88 8.17 -17.20
CA ARG A 108 19.67 9.16 -16.45
C ARG A 108 21.08 9.30 -17.00
N GLU A 109 21.75 8.19 -17.31
CA GLU A 109 23.11 8.18 -17.84
C GLU A 109 23.20 8.68 -19.28
N LYS A 110 22.25 8.28 -20.14
CA LYS A 110 22.29 8.60 -21.58
C LYS A 110 21.65 9.93 -21.95
N GLU A 111 20.49 10.24 -21.37
CA GLU A 111 19.69 11.42 -21.72
C GLU A 111 19.84 12.55 -20.69
N HIS A 112 20.56 12.31 -19.59
CA HIS A 112 20.84 13.30 -18.55
C HIS A 112 19.59 13.90 -17.89
N PHE A 113 18.51 13.12 -17.80
CA PHE A 113 17.34 13.51 -17.02
C PHE A 113 17.70 13.72 -15.55
N LYS A 114 17.10 14.75 -14.95
CA LYS A 114 17.35 15.15 -13.56
C LYS A 114 16.21 14.66 -12.69
N PHE A 115 16.47 13.60 -11.93
CA PHE A 115 15.59 13.07 -10.91
C PHE A 115 16.40 12.35 -9.83
N THR A 116 15.79 12.18 -8.66
CA THR A 116 16.31 11.40 -7.53
C THR A 116 15.21 10.44 -7.10
N THR A 117 15.50 9.14 -7.08
CA THR A 117 14.58 8.10 -6.61
C THR A 117 14.78 7.83 -5.13
N PHE A 118 13.87 7.07 -4.51
CA PHE A 118 14.03 6.62 -3.13
C PHE A 118 15.20 5.64 -2.97
N ASP A 119 15.65 4.99 -4.05
CA ASP A 119 16.83 4.11 -4.05
C ASP A 119 18.16 4.89 -4.00
N ASP A 120 18.14 6.18 -4.37
CA ASP A 120 19.33 7.02 -4.39
C ASP A 120 19.70 7.59 -3.00
N VAL A 121 18.84 7.42 -2.00
CA VAL A 121 18.95 8.07 -0.68
C VAL A 121 18.73 7.09 0.47
N ASP A 122 19.13 7.50 1.68
CA ASP A 122 18.89 6.71 2.89
C ASP A 122 17.50 6.96 3.51
N ASP A 123 17.12 6.08 4.44
CA ASP A 123 15.83 6.16 5.13
C ASP A 123 15.65 7.45 5.95
N ALA A 124 16.74 8.11 6.36
CA ALA A 124 16.71 9.35 7.10
C ALA A 124 16.29 10.52 6.20
N THR A 125 16.84 10.55 4.97
CA THR A 125 16.45 11.50 3.94
C THR A 125 14.99 11.30 3.52
N ILE A 126 14.56 10.05 3.33
CA ILE A 126 13.16 9.74 3.02
C ILE A 126 12.23 10.19 4.16
N ALA A 127 12.61 9.94 5.42
CA ALA A 127 11.85 10.39 6.58
C ALA A 127 11.71 11.92 6.62
N GLU A 128 12.78 12.66 6.29
CA GLU A 128 12.74 14.12 6.19
C GLU A 128 11.79 14.60 5.09
N TRP A 129 11.80 13.95 3.92
CA TRP A 129 10.93 14.34 2.79
C TRP A 129 9.45 14.03 3.03
N THR A 130 9.16 12.94 3.73
CA THR A 130 7.80 12.41 3.88
C THR A 130 7.16 12.76 5.23
N GLY A 131 7.95 13.16 6.23
CA GLY A 131 7.50 13.32 7.60
C GLY A 131 7.26 11.99 8.34
N LEU A 132 7.61 10.85 7.74
CA LEU A 132 7.52 9.55 8.38
C LEU A 132 8.59 9.35 9.45
N SER A 133 8.35 8.41 10.37
CA SER A 133 9.44 7.90 11.21
C SER A 133 10.46 7.14 10.35
N ARG A 134 11.74 7.13 10.76
CA ARG A 134 12.78 6.35 10.04
C ARG A 134 12.41 4.87 9.85
N SER A 135 11.75 4.26 10.84
CA SER A 135 11.27 2.88 10.72
C SER A 135 10.20 2.69 9.66
N GLN A 136 9.35 3.69 9.41
CA GLN A 136 8.36 3.64 8.34
C GLN A 136 8.99 4.00 7.00
N ALA A 137 9.91 4.97 6.96
CA ALA A 137 10.66 5.32 5.76
C ALA A 137 11.47 4.12 5.23
N ALA A 138 12.04 3.29 6.10
CA ALA A 138 12.71 2.07 5.67
C ALA A 138 11.77 1.07 4.95
N LEU A 139 10.46 1.13 5.17
CA LEU A 139 9.49 0.28 4.46
C LEU A 139 9.19 0.76 3.04
N THR A 140 9.54 2.01 2.69
CA THR A 140 9.28 2.58 1.37
C THR A 140 10.30 2.12 0.32
N GLN A 141 11.38 1.47 0.74
CA GLN A 141 12.44 0.98 -0.14
C GLN A 141 12.11 -0.44 -0.63
N LEU A 142 12.35 -0.70 -1.92
CA LEU A 142 11.99 -1.94 -2.63
C LEU A 142 13.21 -2.77 -3.05
#